data_AF-A0A258SIL6-F1
#
_entry.id   AF-A0A258SIL6-F1
#
_cell.length_a   1.000
_cell.length_b   1.000
_cell.length_c   1.000
_cell.angle_alpha   90.00
_cell.angle_beta   90.00
_cell.angle_gamma   90.00
#
_symmetry.space_group_name_H-M   'P 1'
#
loop_
_entity.id
_entity.type
_entity.pdbx_description
1 polymer ?
#
loop_
_entity_poly.entity_id
_entity_poly.type
_entity_poly.pdbx_seq_one_letter_code
_entity_poly.pdbx_strand_id
1 'polypeptide(L)'
;LSLGYNSVGAGASVNHLHFQSFVQAAPLPVQDACFVHNGGDIPYPLPCYRFSDPANAWLKLDQLHQRNTPYNLVYSPACLHLIPRIPQDSTRLNDQNRGYGWSEMAGVVTLFSHEAFEEMSAAMFETELAGFAL
;
A
#
# COMPACT_ATOMS: atom_id res chain seq x y z
N LEU A 1 -8.45 16.17 1.55
CA LEU A 1 -7.52 15.91 0.43
C LEU A 1 -6.47 14.94 0.95
N SER A 2 -6.28 13.82 0.26
CA SER A 2 -5.32 12.79 0.61
C SER A 2 -4.35 12.56 -0.56
N LEU A 3 -3.15 12.02 -0.29
CA LEU A 3 -2.14 11.77 -1.32
C LEU A 3 -1.67 10.32 -1.28
N GLY A 4 -1.52 9.70 -2.43
CA GLY A 4 -0.84 8.42 -2.63
C GLY A 4 0.54 8.62 -3.26
N TYR A 5 1.48 7.75 -2.93
CA TYR A 5 2.81 7.73 -3.55
C TYR A 5 3.33 6.30 -3.70
N ASN A 6 4.00 6.06 -4.83
CA ASN A 6 4.66 4.80 -5.18
C ASN A 6 6.16 5.08 -5.28
N SER A 7 6.98 4.38 -4.47
CA SER A 7 8.43 4.42 -4.66
C SER A 7 8.86 3.67 -5.91
N VAL A 8 10.13 3.78 -6.28
CA VAL A 8 10.75 2.91 -7.29
C VAL A 8 10.52 1.44 -6.89
N GLY A 9 10.07 0.62 -7.84
CA GLY A 9 9.76 -0.80 -7.63
C GLY A 9 8.42 -1.09 -6.94
N ALA A 10 7.62 -0.07 -6.59
CA ALA A 10 6.36 -0.20 -5.86
C ALA A 10 5.12 0.21 -6.68
N GLY A 11 5.11 -0.08 -7.99
CA GLY A 11 4.02 0.30 -8.90
C GLY A 11 4.14 1.73 -9.45
N ALA A 12 5.34 2.33 -9.41
CA ALA A 12 5.59 3.61 -10.06
C ALA A 12 5.68 3.43 -11.58
N SER A 13 4.88 4.19 -12.34
CA SER A 13 4.85 4.12 -13.81
C SER A 13 5.71 5.18 -14.51
N VAL A 14 6.15 6.21 -13.78
CA VAL A 14 7.02 7.28 -14.28
C VAL A 14 8.20 7.49 -13.35
N ASN A 15 9.33 7.91 -13.92
CA ASN A 15 10.59 8.07 -13.17
C ASN A 15 10.69 9.40 -12.42
N HIS A 16 9.80 10.36 -12.71
CA HIS A 16 9.78 11.64 -12.01
C HIS A 16 8.95 11.51 -10.71
N LEU A 17 9.46 12.10 -9.63
CA LEU A 17 8.74 12.25 -8.36
C LEU A 17 7.37 12.88 -8.62
N HIS A 18 6.32 12.16 -8.27
CA HIS A 18 4.94 12.61 -8.38
C HIS A 18 4.11 12.03 -7.24
N PHE A 19 3.08 12.76 -6.85
CA PHE A 19 2.08 12.32 -5.88
C PHE A 19 0.73 12.28 -6.58
N GLN A 20 -0.12 11.35 -6.16
CA GLN A 20 -1.47 11.17 -6.71
C GLN A 20 -2.46 11.68 -5.68
N SER A 21 -3.14 12.79 -5.98
CA SER A 21 -4.18 13.31 -5.08
C SER A 21 -5.50 12.58 -5.29
N PHE A 22 -6.24 12.38 -4.20
CA PHE A 22 -7.57 11.79 -4.26
C PHE A 22 -8.51 12.40 -3.22
N VAL A 23 -9.80 12.29 -3.51
CA VAL A 23 -10.88 12.61 -2.59
C VAL A 23 -11.39 11.32 -1.99
N GLN A 24 -11.56 11.34 -0.68
CA GLN A 24 -11.91 10.17 0.08
C GLN A 24 -13.25 10.41 0.77
N ALA A 25 -14.28 9.68 0.36
CA ALA A 25 -15.61 9.76 0.98
C ALA A 25 -15.71 8.90 2.25
N ALA A 26 -15.00 7.78 2.29
CA ALA A 26 -14.92 6.85 3.41
C ALA A 26 -13.46 6.42 3.67
N PRO A 27 -13.10 6.04 4.91
CA PRO A 27 -11.79 5.48 5.23
C PRO A 27 -11.36 4.38 4.25
N LEU A 28 -10.09 4.38 3.82
CA LEU A 28 -9.53 3.27 3.05
C LEU A 28 -9.40 2.06 3.99
N PRO A 29 -9.44 0.81 3.50
CA PRO A 29 -9.33 -0.36 4.37
C PRO A 29 -8.08 -0.34 5.24
N VAL A 30 -6.92 0.08 4.73
CA VAL A 30 -5.69 0.22 5.56
C VAL A 30 -5.84 1.19 6.74
N GLN A 31 -6.90 2.00 6.79
CA GLN A 31 -7.17 2.96 7.86
C GLN A 31 -8.21 2.44 8.86
N ASP A 32 -8.73 1.24 8.66
CA ASP A 32 -9.70 0.64 9.58
C ASP A 32 -9.09 0.44 10.97
N ALA A 33 -9.84 0.79 12.01
CA ALA A 33 -9.40 0.72 13.39
C ALA A 33 -9.17 -0.71 13.88
N CYS A 34 -9.70 -1.73 13.18
CA CYS A 34 -9.46 -3.12 13.52
C CYS A 34 -8.00 -3.56 13.31
N PHE A 35 -7.23 -2.85 12.48
CA PHE A 35 -5.87 -3.24 12.17
C PHE A 35 -4.84 -2.82 13.23
N VAL A 36 -3.83 -3.67 13.45
CA VAL A 36 -2.78 -3.49 14.48
C VAL A 36 -2.08 -2.14 14.41
N HIS A 37 -1.73 -1.66 13.21
CA HIS A 37 -1.07 -0.35 13.04
C HIS A 37 -1.98 0.85 13.34
N ASN A 38 -3.29 0.62 13.48
CA ASN A 38 -4.27 1.60 13.92
C ASN A 38 -4.72 1.39 15.38
N GLY A 39 -4.14 0.41 16.09
CA GLY A 39 -4.44 0.11 17.49
C GLY A 39 -5.46 -1.01 17.72
N GLY A 40 -5.86 -1.74 16.67
CA GLY A 40 -6.67 -2.95 16.79
C GLY A 40 -5.84 -4.23 16.94
N ASP A 41 -6.48 -5.37 16.73
CA ASP A 41 -5.88 -6.70 16.97
C ASP A 41 -5.72 -7.54 15.70
N ILE A 42 -6.22 -7.06 14.56
CA ILE A 42 -6.18 -7.79 13.28
C ILE A 42 -4.91 -7.39 12.52
N PRO A 43 -4.06 -8.33 12.10
CA PRO A 43 -2.93 -7.98 11.23
C PRO A 43 -3.45 -7.58 9.86
N TYR A 44 -2.91 -6.50 9.30
CA TYR A 44 -3.09 -6.22 7.88
C TYR A 44 -2.29 -7.27 7.07
N PRO A 45 -2.73 -7.66 5.85
CA PRO A 45 -2.01 -8.66 5.05
C PRO A 45 -0.55 -8.29 4.74
N LEU A 46 -0.21 -7.01 4.86
CA LEU A 46 1.13 -6.47 4.65
C LEU A 46 1.66 -5.74 5.89
N PRO A 47 2.99 -5.68 6.08
CA PRO A 47 3.58 -4.78 7.04
C PRO A 47 3.12 -3.35 6.77
N CYS A 48 2.44 -2.74 7.74
CA CYS A 48 2.01 -1.35 7.66
C CYS A 48 2.46 -0.61 8.91
N TYR A 49 2.99 0.59 8.72
CA TYR A 49 3.39 1.49 9.79
C TYR A 49 2.54 2.75 9.68
N ARG A 50 2.02 3.20 10.83
CA ARG A 50 1.30 4.46 10.94
C ARG A 50 2.14 5.47 11.71
N PHE A 51 2.34 6.64 11.13
CA PHE A 51 3.07 7.73 11.75
C PHE A 51 2.21 8.99 11.82
N SER A 52 2.12 9.60 13.00
CA SER A 52 1.61 10.97 13.19
C SER A 52 2.73 11.99 13.32
N ASP A 53 3.96 11.54 13.60
CA ASP A 53 5.15 12.38 13.68
C ASP A 53 6.01 12.25 12.40
N PRO A 54 6.24 13.34 11.66
CA PRO A 54 7.07 13.34 10.47
C PRO A 54 8.52 12.88 10.72
N ALA A 55 9.11 13.16 11.89
CA ALA A 55 10.50 12.79 12.15
C ALA A 55 10.67 11.26 12.20
N ASN A 56 9.77 10.57 12.91
CA ASN A 56 9.74 9.11 12.96
C ASN A 56 9.46 8.47 11.59
N ALA A 57 8.53 9.06 10.81
CA ALA A 57 8.29 8.61 9.44
C ALA A 57 9.56 8.70 8.58
N TRP A 58 10.32 9.80 8.73
CA TRP A 58 11.53 10.01 7.95
C TRP A 58 12.62 8.98 8.28
N LEU A 59 12.82 8.69 9.57
CA LEU A 59 13.77 7.65 10.00
C LEU A 59 13.42 6.29 9.40
N LYS A 60 12.14 5.93 9.34
CA LYS A 60 11.72 4.66 8.74
C LYS A 60 11.96 4.63 7.24
N LEU A 61 11.63 5.71 6.53
CA LEU A 61 11.85 5.83 5.10
C LEU A 61 13.33 5.77 4.73
N ASP A 62 14.21 6.43 5.49
CA ASP A 62 15.66 6.37 5.30
C ASP A 62 16.19 4.94 5.46
N GLN A 63 15.70 4.18 6.44
CA GLN A 63 16.02 2.76 6.57
C GLN A 63 15.60 1.92 5.35
N LEU A 64 14.45 2.24 4.74
CA LEU A 64 14.00 1.56 3.52
C LEU A 64 14.88 1.93 2.33
N HIS A 65 15.29 3.20 2.21
CA HIS A 65 16.20 3.66 1.15
C HIS A 65 17.56 2.97 1.25
N GLN A 66 18.14 2.90 2.45
CA GLN A 66 19.42 2.21 2.68
C GLN A 66 19.38 0.72 2.31
N ARG A 67 18.19 0.11 2.38
CA ARG A 67 17.97 -1.31 2.05
C ARG A 67 17.41 -1.54 0.64
N ASN A 68 17.26 -0.48 -0.17
CA ASN A 68 16.58 -0.53 -1.47
C ASN A 68 15.22 -1.23 -1.41
N THR A 69 14.47 -1.02 -0.33
CA THR A 69 13.17 -1.65 -0.12
C THR A 69 12.06 -0.78 -0.71
N PRO A 70 11.28 -1.27 -1.69
CA PRO A 70 10.14 -0.56 -2.23
C PRO A 70 9.03 -0.34 -1.19
N TYR A 71 8.28 0.75 -1.33
CA TYR A 71 7.20 1.11 -0.43
C TYR A 71 6.12 1.95 -1.11
N ASN A 72 4.91 1.87 -0.58
CA ASN A 72 3.81 2.78 -0.90
C ASN A 72 3.48 3.65 0.30
N LEU A 73 3.05 4.87 0.04
CA LEU A 73 2.61 5.82 1.06
C LEU A 73 1.17 6.25 0.81
N VAL A 74 0.42 6.39 1.91
CA VAL A 74 -0.89 7.03 1.94
C VAL A 74 -0.86 8.15 2.97
N TYR A 75 -0.92 9.38 2.50
CA TYR A 75 -1.03 10.57 3.32
C TYR A 75 -2.49 10.91 3.56
N SER A 76 -2.83 11.11 4.82
CA SER A 76 -4.12 11.64 5.27
C SER A 76 -3.90 12.81 6.22
N PRO A 77 -4.90 13.66 6.49
CA PRO A 77 -4.72 14.88 7.29
C PRO A 77 -4.04 14.67 8.66
N ALA A 78 -4.19 13.49 9.27
CA ALA A 78 -3.68 13.20 10.61
C ALA A 78 -2.50 12.23 10.66
N CYS A 79 -2.18 11.53 9.57
CA CYS A 79 -1.14 10.49 9.60
C CYS A 79 -0.65 10.08 8.21
N LEU A 80 0.50 9.41 8.21
CA LEU A 80 1.07 8.68 7.10
C LEU A 80 0.94 7.18 7.38
N HIS A 81 0.37 6.45 6.42
CA HIS A 81 0.54 5.00 6.33
C HIS A 81 1.68 4.68 5.36
N LEU A 82 2.64 3.90 5.83
CA LEU A 82 3.83 3.47 5.08
C LEU A 82 3.81 1.94 4.99
N ILE A 83 3.84 1.45 3.75
CA ILE A 83 3.63 0.02 3.44
C ILE A 83 4.84 -0.48 2.65
N PRO A 84 5.85 -1.08 3.29
CA PRO A 84 6.96 -1.72 2.59
C PRO A 84 6.50 -3.00 1.91
N ARG A 85 7.14 -3.33 0.79
CA ARG A 85 6.80 -4.50 -0.02
C ARG A 85 8.00 -5.01 -0.79
N ILE A 86 7.92 -6.25 -1.25
CA ILE A 86 8.87 -6.75 -2.25
C ILE A 86 8.73 -5.99 -3.58
N PRO A 87 9.82 -5.92 -4.38
CA PRO A 87 9.79 -5.27 -5.68
C PRO A 87 8.76 -5.88 -6.65
N GLN A 88 8.16 -5.02 -7.48
CA GLN A 88 7.21 -5.40 -8.53
C GLN A 88 7.78 -6.35 -9.60
N ASP A 89 9.10 -6.46 -9.72
CA ASP A 89 9.79 -7.39 -10.62
C ASP A 89 10.21 -8.69 -9.91
N SER A 90 9.84 -8.87 -8.64
CA SER A 90 10.06 -10.11 -7.91
C SER A 90 9.33 -11.28 -8.57
N THR A 91 10.05 -12.39 -8.75
CA THR A 91 9.51 -13.65 -9.27
C THR A 91 8.51 -14.34 -8.33
N ARG A 92 8.36 -13.83 -7.10
CA ARG A 92 7.35 -14.28 -6.13
C ARG A 92 5.94 -13.79 -6.47
N LEU A 93 5.83 -12.74 -7.29
CA LEU A 93 4.57 -12.08 -7.61
C LEU A 93 3.93 -12.67 -8.86
N ASN A 94 2.60 -12.62 -8.91
CA ASN A 94 1.84 -12.98 -10.10
C ASN A 94 1.94 -11.82 -11.12
N ASP A 95 2.16 -12.14 -12.39
CA ASP A 95 2.21 -11.15 -13.48
C ASP A 95 0.97 -10.24 -13.53
N GLN A 96 -0.18 -10.75 -13.11
CA GLN A 96 -1.45 -10.01 -13.10
C GLN A 96 -1.52 -8.93 -12.02
N ASN A 97 -0.86 -9.14 -10.88
CA ASN A 97 -0.98 -8.23 -9.73
C ASN A 97 0.32 -7.50 -9.40
N ARG A 98 1.46 -7.90 -9.97
CA ARG A 98 2.77 -7.28 -9.67
C ARG A 98 2.81 -5.77 -9.91
N GLY A 99 1.93 -5.23 -10.76
CA GLY A 99 1.79 -3.81 -11.05
C GLY A 99 0.99 -2.99 -10.02
N TYR A 100 0.47 -3.61 -8.96
CA TYR A 100 -0.30 -2.92 -7.91
C TYR A 100 0.48 -1.74 -7.31
N GLY A 101 -0.19 -0.61 -7.13
CA GLY A 101 0.33 0.63 -6.57
C GLY A 101 -0.22 0.91 -5.17
N TRP A 102 -0.19 2.17 -4.74
CA TRP A 102 -0.61 2.56 -3.39
C TRP A 102 -2.08 2.26 -3.10
N SER A 103 -2.97 2.33 -4.08
CA SER A 103 -4.41 2.08 -3.90
C SER A 103 -4.65 0.63 -3.48
N GLU A 104 -4.05 -0.31 -4.21
CA GLU A 104 -4.20 -1.74 -3.91
C GLU A 104 -3.55 -2.08 -2.58
N MET A 105 -2.35 -1.56 -2.32
CA MET A 105 -1.70 -1.74 -1.01
C MET A 105 -2.51 -1.12 0.14
N ALA A 106 -3.39 -0.15 -0.13
CA ALA A 106 -4.31 0.44 0.83
C ALA A 106 -5.63 -0.33 0.98
N GLY A 107 -5.81 -1.42 0.23
CA GLY A 107 -6.98 -2.28 0.24
C GLY A 107 -8.03 -1.92 -0.82
N VAL A 108 -7.71 -1.10 -1.81
CA VAL A 108 -8.63 -0.73 -2.89
C VAL A 108 -8.10 -1.22 -4.23
N VAL A 109 -8.79 -2.19 -4.83
CA VAL A 109 -8.42 -2.77 -6.12
C VAL A 109 -9.33 -2.30 -7.25
N THR A 110 -8.73 -1.94 -8.38
CA THR A 110 -9.46 -1.66 -9.62
C THR A 110 -9.55 -2.94 -10.45
N LEU A 111 -10.77 -3.34 -10.82
CA LEU A 111 -11.04 -4.50 -11.66
C LEU A 111 -11.60 -4.03 -13.01
N PHE A 112 -11.22 -4.72 -14.08
CA PHE A 112 -11.47 -4.27 -15.46
C PHE A 112 -12.58 -5.05 -16.18
N SER A 113 -13.21 -6.01 -15.53
CA SER A 113 -14.38 -6.73 -16.05
C SER A 113 -15.40 -6.99 -14.94
N HIS A 114 -16.66 -7.11 -15.33
CA HIS A 114 -17.74 -7.48 -14.43
C HIS A 114 -17.52 -8.88 -13.83
N GLU A 115 -17.06 -9.82 -14.66
CA GLU A 115 -16.72 -11.18 -14.21
C GLU A 115 -15.64 -11.16 -13.11
N ALA A 116 -14.55 -10.42 -13.31
CA ALA A 116 -13.51 -10.28 -12.29
C ALA A 116 -14.04 -9.64 -11.01
N PHE A 117 -15.00 -8.71 -11.11
CA PHE A 117 -15.64 -8.10 -9.95
C PHE A 117 -16.49 -9.09 -9.16
N GLU A 118 -17.29 -9.91 -9.83
CA GLU A 118 -18.13 -10.92 -9.18
C GLU A 118 -17.30 -12.07 -8.56
N GLU A 119 -16.17 -12.41 -9.17
CA GLU A 119 -15.28 -13.46 -8.67
C GLU A 119 -14.36 -13.00 -7.54
N MET A 120 -14.01 -11.70 -7.50
CA MET A 120 -13.09 -11.18 -6.50
C MET A 120 -13.71 -11.18 -5.11
N SER A 121 -13.09 -11.92 -4.20
CA SER A 121 -13.44 -11.89 -2.77
C SER A 121 -12.37 -11.17 -1.94
N ALA A 122 -12.75 -10.69 -0.76
CA ALA A 122 -11.81 -10.08 0.17
C ALA A 122 -10.65 -11.02 0.52
N ALA A 123 -10.94 -12.31 0.78
CA ALA A 123 -9.92 -13.30 1.13
C ALA A 123 -8.94 -13.57 -0.03
N MET A 124 -9.42 -13.55 -1.29
CA MET A 124 -8.56 -13.66 -2.46
C MET A 124 -7.61 -12.46 -2.54
N PHE A 125 -8.16 -11.25 -2.41
CA PHE A 125 -7.34 -10.05 -2.46
C PHE A 125 -6.36 -9.94 -1.29
N GLU A 126 -6.75 -10.32 -0.07
CA GLU A 126 -5.85 -10.42 1.08
C GLU A 126 -4.69 -11.39 0.83
N THR A 127 -4.97 -12.52 0.17
CA THR A 127 -3.93 -13.49 -0.23
C THR A 127 -2.96 -12.90 -1.25
N GLU A 128 -3.47 -12.14 -2.23
CA GLU A 128 -2.63 -11.43 -3.19
C GLU A 128 -1.75 -10.38 -2.50
N LEU A 129 -2.33 -9.58 -1.59
CA LEU A 129 -1.59 -8.60 -0.81
C LEU A 129 -0.51 -9.25 0.05
N ALA A 130 -0.79 -10.36 0.72
CA ALA A 130 0.19 -11.08 1.51
C ALA A 130 1.42 -11.54 0.69
N GLY A 131 1.24 -11.80 -0.61
CA GLY A 131 2.34 -12.10 -1.53
C GLY A 131 3.39 -10.99 -1.64
N PHE A 132 3.02 -9.74 -1.36
CA PHE A 132 3.92 -8.59 -1.39
C PHE A 132 4.75 -8.40 -0.11
N ALA A 133 4.56 -9.20 0.93
CA ALA A 133 5.32 -9.09 2.17
C ALA A 133 6.81 -9.42 1.95
N LEU A 134 7.69 -8.64 2.61
CA LEU A 134 9.16 -8.77 2.55
C LEU A 134 9.62 -10.21 2.84
#